data_AF-A0AAE0B2V9-F1
#
_entry.id   AF-A0AAE0B2V9-F1
#
_cell.length_a   1.000
_cell.length_b   1.000
_cell.length_c   1.000
_cell.angle_alpha   90.00
_cell.angle_beta   90.00
_cell.angle_gamma   90.00
#
_symmetry.space_group_name_H-M   'P 1'
#
loop_
_entity.id
_entity.type
_entity.pdbx_description
1 polymer ?
#
loop_
_entity_poly.entity_id
_entity_poly.type
_entity_poly.pdbx_seq_one_letter_code
_entity_poly.pdbx_strand_id
1 'polypeptide(L)'
;MIPTLLTATSIFIMACIAAPSVDINGIREPVSGSLLYGNNIISGAIIPTSAAIGLHFYPIWEAASVDEWLYNGGPYELIVLHFLLGVACYMGREWELSFHHEDK
;
A
#
# COMPACT_ATOMS: atom_id res chain seq x y z
N MET A 1 -14.42 -4.50 4.68
CA MET A 1 -13.59 -4.03 5.82
C MET A 1 -12.52 -5.04 6.22
N ILE A 2 -12.85 -6.20 6.81
CA ILE A 2 -11.84 -7.08 7.44
C ILE A 2 -10.76 -7.56 6.44
N PRO A 3 -11.10 -8.21 5.30
CA PRO A 3 -10.07 -8.73 4.40
C PRO A 3 -9.19 -7.61 3.82
N THR A 4 -9.80 -6.47 3.45
CA THR A 4 -9.08 -5.35 2.84
C THR A 4 -8.12 -4.68 3.81
N LEU A 5 -8.51 -4.47 5.07
CA LEU A 5 -7.63 -3.89 6.09
C LEU A 5 -6.51 -4.86 6.51
N LEU A 6 -6.78 -6.17 6.59
CA LEU A 6 -5.75 -7.16 6.89
C LEU A 6 -4.71 -7.22 5.77
N THR A 7 -5.14 -7.21 4.51
CA THR A 7 -4.23 -7.17 3.35
C THR A 7 -3.41 -5.88 3.33
N ALA A 8 -4.03 -4.71 3.50
CA ALA A 8 -3.30 -3.45 3.55
C ALA A 8 -2.25 -3.42 4.67
N THR A 9 -2.61 -3.92 5.86
CA THR A 9 -1.74 -3.92 7.04
C THR A 9 -0.57 -4.89 6.88
N SER A 10 -0.80 -6.10 6.38
CA SER A 10 0.27 -7.10 6.21
C SER A 10 1.30 -6.64 5.18
N ILE A 11 0.85 -6.11 4.04
CA ILE A 11 1.74 -5.57 3.00
C ILE A 11 2.48 -4.32 3.49
N PHE A 12 1.80 -3.41 4.21
CA PHE A 12 2.43 -2.23 4.79
C PHE A 12 3.58 -2.60 5.74
N ILE A 13 3.35 -3.53 6.67
CA ILE A 13 4.39 -3.96 7.62
C ILE A 13 5.58 -4.59 6.89
N MET A 14 5.34 -5.50 5.95
CA MET A 14 6.42 -6.13 5.18
C MET A 14 7.21 -5.11 4.36
N ALA A 15 6.52 -4.17 3.69
CA ALA A 15 7.16 -3.17 2.86
C ALA A 15 7.96 -2.15 3.68
N CYS A 16 7.45 -1.69 4.83
CA CYS A 16 8.19 -0.82 5.75
C CYS A 16 9.50 -1.45 6.23
N ILE A 17 9.51 -2.76 6.47
CA ILE A 17 10.69 -3.46 6.96
C ILE A 17 11.67 -3.74 5.82
N ALA A 18 11.19 -4.30 4.71
CA ALA A 18 12.05 -5.02 3.77
C ALA A 18 11.88 -4.64 2.28
N ALA A 19 11.05 -3.66 1.91
CA ALA A 19 10.93 -3.27 0.50
C ALA A 19 12.28 -2.77 -0.07
N PRO A 20 12.65 -3.15 -1.30
CA PRO A 20 13.81 -2.58 -1.98
C PRO A 20 13.55 -1.11 -2.36
N SER A 21 14.57 -0.46 -2.93
CA SER A 21 14.44 0.92 -3.43
C SER A 21 13.51 1.00 -4.65
N VAL A 22 12.74 2.07 -4.74
CA VAL A 22 11.66 2.25 -5.73
C VAL A 22 11.92 3.46 -6.62
N ASP A 23 11.75 3.32 -7.94
CA ASP A 23 11.90 4.42 -8.91
C ASP A 23 10.65 5.29 -9.00
N ILE A 24 10.41 6.11 -7.97
CA ILE A 24 9.22 6.95 -7.83
C ILE A 24 8.99 7.89 -9.02
N ASN A 25 10.06 8.44 -9.60
CA ASN A 25 9.96 9.44 -10.66
C ASN A 25 9.98 8.82 -12.07
N GLY A 26 10.23 7.51 -12.20
CA GLY A 26 10.35 6.85 -13.50
C GLY A 26 11.59 7.26 -14.29
N ILE A 27 12.61 7.79 -13.61
CA ILE A 27 13.86 8.28 -14.21
C ILE A 27 15.04 7.36 -13.94
N ARG A 28 14.78 6.16 -13.41
CA ARG A 28 15.76 5.16 -12.99
C ARG A 28 16.65 5.65 -11.84
N GLU A 29 16.07 6.40 -10.91
CA GLU A 29 16.73 6.86 -9.68
C GLU A 29 15.96 6.32 -8.45
N PRO A 30 16.27 5.08 -8.01
CA PRO A 30 15.51 4.46 -6.94
C PRO A 30 15.74 5.12 -5.57
N VAL A 31 14.66 5.30 -4.82
CA VAL A 31 14.67 5.84 -3.46
C VAL A 31 14.46 4.73 -2.45
N SER A 32 15.30 4.66 -1.43
CA SER A 32 15.16 3.70 -0.32
C SER A 32 14.15 4.20 0.70
N GLY A 33 13.15 3.38 1.03
CA GLY A 33 12.13 3.70 2.04
C GLY A 33 12.07 2.76 3.24
N SER A 34 12.70 1.59 3.19
CA SER A 34 12.55 0.55 4.22
C SER A 34 13.67 0.55 5.27
N LEU A 35 13.38 -0.05 6.42
CA LEU A 35 14.31 -0.11 7.56
C LEU A 35 15.58 -0.91 7.23
N LEU A 36 15.44 -2.05 6.55
CA LEU A 36 16.58 -2.88 6.16
C LEU A 36 17.50 -2.19 5.12
N TYR A 37 16.99 -1.15 4.45
CA TYR A 37 17.74 -0.36 3.48
C TYR A 37 18.18 1.01 4.04
N GLY A 38 18.43 1.07 5.35
CA GLY A 38 19.13 2.19 5.99
C GLY A 38 18.24 3.31 6.52
N ASN A 39 16.91 3.12 6.54
CA ASN A 39 15.98 4.08 7.13
C ASN A 39 15.71 3.80 8.61
N ASN A 40 15.37 4.84 9.35
CA ASN A 40 14.83 4.74 10.71
C ASN A 40 13.31 5.00 10.71
N ILE A 41 12.67 5.04 11.88
CA ILE A 41 11.21 5.24 11.98
C ILE A 41 10.76 6.60 11.41
N ILE A 42 11.62 7.61 11.43
CA ILE A 42 11.32 8.96 10.93
C ILE A 42 11.55 9.07 9.42
N SER A 43 12.63 8.47 8.91
CA SER A 43 12.97 8.54 7.49
C SER A 43 12.31 7.45 6.65
N GLY A 44 11.83 6.38 7.27
CA GLY A 44 11.20 5.25 6.59
C GLY A 44 9.84 5.62 6.03
N ALA A 45 9.58 5.18 4.79
CA ALA A 45 8.35 5.43 4.08
C ALA A 45 8.04 4.31 3.09
N ILE A 46 6.76 4.15 2.76
CA ILE A 46 6.36 3.41 1.56
C ILE A 46 6.46 4.37 0.39
N ILE A 47 7.41 4.11 -0.50
CA ILE A 47 7.66 4.97 -1.66
C ILE A 47 6.51 4.82 -2.67
N PRO A 48 5.92 5.92 -3.17
CA PRO A 48 4.86 5.89 -4.18
C PRO A 48 5.21 5.14 -5.46
N THR A 49 4.17 4.64 -6.13
CA THR A 49 4.27 3.99 -7.43
C THR A 49 4.91 4.91 -8.47
N SER A 50 5.76 4.34 -9.33
CA SER A 50 6.52 5.07 -10.32
C SER A 50 5.65 5.94 -11.23
N ALA A 51 6.08 7.17 -11.50
CA ALA A 51 5.45 8.04 -12.48
C ALA A 51 5.47 7.46 -13.91
N ALA A 52 6.34 6.48 -14.21
CA ALA A 52 6.32 5.75 -15.47
C ALA A 52 5.07 4.87 -15.64
N ILE A 53 4.45 4.42 -14.53
CA ILE A 53 3.14 3.74 -14.52
C ILE A 53 2.01 4.77 -14.65
N GLY A 54 2.18 5.98 -14.12
CA GLY A 54 1.15 7.02 -14.18
C GLY A 54 -0.09 6.64 -13.37
N LEU A 55 -1.25 6.62 -14.02
CA LEU A 55 -2.54 6.23 -13.42
C LEU A 55 -3.03 4.86 -13.90
N HIS A 56 -2.15 4.07 -14.53
CA HIS A 56 -2.47 2.70 -14.91
C HIS A 56 -2.59 1.83 -13.65
N PHE A 57 -3.56 0.92 -13.66
CA PHE A 57 -3.72 -0.05 -12.59
C PHE A 57 -2.58 -1.07 -12.64
N TYR A 58 -1.78 -1.17 -11.58
CA TYR A 58 -0.57 -2.00 -11.55
C TYR A 58 -0.61 -3.10 -10.48
N PRO A 59 -1.47 -4.12 -10.67
CA PRO A 59 -1.52 -5.27 -9.78
C PRO A 59 -0.29 -6.18 -9.95
N ILE A 60 -0.06 -7.08 -8.99
CA ILE A 60 1.10 -7.98 -8.98
C ILE A 60 1.23 -8.79 -10.29
N TRP A 61 0.10 -9.19 -10.89
CA TRP A 61 0.09 -9.99 -12.13
C TRP A 61 0.31 -9.19 -13.41
N GLU A 62 0.39 -7.86 -13.33
CA GLU A 62 0.74 -7.02 -14.47
C GLU A 62 2.26 -6.93 -14.66
N ALA A 63 3.03 -7.18 -13.59
CA ALA A 63 4.48 -7.24 -13.66
C ALA A 63 4.95 -8.60 -14.19
N ALA A 64 6.09 -8.62 -14.87
CA ALA A 64 6.76 -9.84 -15.30
C ALA A 64 7.38 -10.63 -14.13
N SER A 65 7.65 -9.96 -13.01
CA SER A 65 8.15 -10.59 -11.79
C SER A 65 7.79 -9.80 -10.53
N VAL A 66 7.95 -10.44 -9.36
CA VAL A 66 7.80 -9.76 -8.07
C VAL A 66 8.87 -8.68 -7.89
N ASP A 67 10.09 -8.89 -8.40
CA ASP A 67 11.18 -7.91 -8.29
C ASP A 67 10.87 -6.64 -9.09
N GLU A 68 10.31 -6.78 -10.29
CA GLU A 68 9.85 -5.64 -11.10
C GLU A 68 8.69 -4.92 -10.39
N TRP A 69 7.72 -5.66 -9.86
CA TRP A 69 6.60 -5.09 -9.12
C TRP A 69 7.07 -4.25 -7.93
N LEU A 70 8.07 -4.75 -7.19
CA LEU A 70 8.68 -4.03 -6.08
C LEU A 70 9.46 -2.80 -6.55
N TYR A 71 10.25 -2.89 -7.62
CA TYR A 71 11.02 -1.77 -8.17
C TYR A 71 10.13 -0.60 -8.61
N ASN A 72 8.95 -0.90 -9.15
CA ASN A 72 8.00 0.10 -9.63
C ASN A 72 7.04 0.63 -8.55
N GLY A 73 7.19 0.21 -7.29
CA GLY A 73 6.37 0.72 -6.18
C GLY A 73 4.97 0.16 -6.16
N GLY A 74 4.77 -1.07 -6.65
CA GLY A 74 3.50 -1.77 -6.61
C GLY A 74 2.86 -1.91 -5.20
N PRO A 75 3.62 -2.09 -4.10
CA PRO A 75 3.05 -2.11 -2.75
C PRO A 75 2.24 -0.86 -2.40
N TYR A 76 2.63 0.32 -2.90
CA TYR A 76 1.95 1.58 -2.59
C TYR A 76 0.51 1.57 -3.10
N GLU A 77 0.31 1.27 -4.39
CA GLU A 77 -1.02 1.22 -4.99
C GLU A 77 -1.91 0.16 -4.31
N LEU A 78 -1.37 -1.03 -4.06
CA LEU A 78 -2.09 -2.10 -3.36
C LEU A 78 -2.57 -1.65 -1.98
N ILE A 79 -1.67 -1.06 -1.17
CA ILE A 79 -2.00 -0.58 0.18
C ILE A 79 -3.08 0.50 0.11
N VAL A 80 -2.91 1.52 -0.74
CA VAL A 80 -3.84 2.65 -0.84
C VAL A 80 -5.23 2.17 -1.24
N LEU A 81 -5.36 1.34 -2.28
CA LEU A 81 -6.65 0.86 -2.76
C LEU A 81 -7.37 0.00 -1.71
N HIS A 82 -6.66 -0.94 -1.08
CA HIS A 82 -7.26 -1.79 -0.04
C HIS A 82 -7.62 -1.00 1.22
N PHE A 83 -6.79 -0.04 1.61
CA PHE A 83 -7.06 0.84 2.74
C PHE A 83 -8.28 1.71 2.51
N LEU A 84 -8.40 2.36 1.35
CA LEU A 84 -9.56 3.21 1.00
C LEU A 84 -10.88 2.43 1.01
N LEU A 85 -10.90 1.22 0.44
CA LEU A 85 -12.04 0.32 0.54
C LEU A 85 -12.33 -0.08 1.99
N GLY A 86 -11.27 -0.35 2.76
CA GLY A 86 -11.35 -0.67 4.18
C GLY A 86 -12.04 0.42 5.01
N VAL A 87 -11.61 1.68 4.87
CA VAL A 87 -12.16 2.82 5.62
C VAL A 87 -13.57 3.20 5.15
N ALA A 88 -13.88 3.05 3.86
CA ALA A 88 -15.24 3.22 3.36
C ALA A 88 -16.19 2.20 3.98
N CYS A 89 -15.80 0.92 4.05
CA CYS A 89 -16.57 -0.09 4.76
C CYS A 89 -16.61 0.15 6.28
N TYR A 90 -15.54 0.69 6.88
CA TYR A 90 -15.53 1.03 8.31
C TYR A 90 -16.59 2.08 8.63
N MET A 91 -16.69 3.14 7.83
CA MET A 91 -17.76 4.15 7.96
C MET A 91 -19.15 3.52 7.87
N GLY A 92 -19.37 2.59 6.92
CA GLY A 92 -20.62 1.84 6.82
C GLY A 92 -20.90 0.95 8.04
N ARG A 93 -19.86 0.35 8.63
CA ARG A 93 -19.97 -0.46 9.85
C ARG A 93 -20.34 0.38 11.08
N GLU A 94 -19.78 1.58 11.22
CA GLU A 94 -20.12 2.49 12.33
C GLU A 94 -21.60 2.85 12.29
N TRP A 95 -22.11 3.14 11.09
CA TRP A 95 -23.54 3.31 10.84
C TRP A 95 -24.33 2.03 11.17
N GLU A 96 -23.96 0.87 10.62
CA GLU A 96 -24.66 -0.39 10.88
C GLU A 96 -24.80 -0.68 12.39
N LEU A 97 -23.74 -0.41 13.17
CA LEU A 97 -23.73 -0.58 14.61
C LEU A 97 -24.68 0.40 15.31
N SER A 98 -24.75 1.66 14.88
CA SER A 98 -25.66 2.66 15.47
C SER A 98 -27.11 2.24 15.32
N PHE A 99 -27.51 1.78 14.13
CA PHE A 99 -28.88 1.30 13.87
C PHE A 99 -29.23 0.08 14.73
N HIS A 100 -28.33 -0.90 14.85
CA HIS A 100 -28.56 -2.08 15.68
C HIS A 100 -28.71 -1.79 17.18
N HIS A 101 -28.23 -0.63 17.65
CA HIS A 101 -28.38 -0.19 19.04
C HIS A 101 -29.60 0.72 19.25
N GLU A 102 -30.07 1.43 18.21
CA GLU A 102 -31.30 2.23 18.27
C GLU A 102 -32.58 1.38 18.24
N ASP A 103 -32.55 0.20 17.60
CA ASP A 103 -33.70 -0.71 17.51
C ASP A 103 -33.92 -1.59 18.77
N LYS A 104 -33.22 -1.32 19.88
CA LYS A 104 -33.39 -1.99 21.19
C LYS A 104 -33.88 -1.02 22.26
#